data_AF-A0A2H6LCN6-F1
#
_entry.id   AF-A0A2H6LCN6-F1
#
_cell.length_a   1.000
_cell.length_b   1.000
_cell.length_c   1.000
_cell.angle_alpha   90.00
_cell.angle_beta   90.00
_cell.angle_gamma   90.00
#
_symmetry.space_group_name_H-M   'P 1'
#
loop_
_entity.id
_entity.type
_entity.pdbx_description
1 polymer ?
#
loop_
_entity_poly.entity_id
_entity_poly.type
_entity_poly.pdbx_seq_one_letter_code
_entity_poly.pdbx_strand_id
1 'polypeptide(L)'
;MAFTERYGKRRIPLPGRQQQLIILRAQTFSQQQPPETSVDIEQASEGSSGDGDGSWEEPAVHQLRSTMATQPEPEPEEDTLRSVVITELMSYLEQKQQSDCADYFSLRLKDLSTQEIETILNLTPRQRDYLQQRFKYHLIRFALLHRWELVHEWLEASLQTNLGLTPQQWEAYTSQLDEKQRSLLDLKQQGQPDEKIAKTLGLSMAQLQKRWFKILEQAWEIRNSLVSGSGASTHE
;
A
#
# COMPACT_ATOMS: atom_id res chain seq x y z
N MET A 1 5.78 18.64 8.71
CA MET A 1 5.37 17.67 7.67
C MET A 1 5.83 16.26 8.07
N ALA A 2 5.32 15.72 9.18
CA ALA A 2 5.72 14.41 9.71
C ALA A 2 4.91 13.26 9.08
N PHE A 3 4.70 13.31 7.76
CA PHE A 3 3.82 12.37 7.03
C PHE A 3 4.60 11.33 6.22
N THR A 4 5.93 11.42 6.18
CA THR A 4 6.80 10.61 5.29
C THR A 4 7.86 9.78 6.01
N GLU A 5 7.87 9.76 7.35
CA GLU A 5 9.04 9.32 8.14
C GLU A 5 8.96 7.96 8.85
N ARG A 6 7.90 7.16 8.72
CA ARG A 6 7.83 5.91 9.50
C ARG A 6 7.22 4.74 8.77
N TYR A 7 7.90 4.17 7.76
CA TYR A 7 7.41 2.95 7.13
C TYR A 7 8.52 2.03 6.62
N GLY A 8 8.63 0.88 7.30
CA GLY A 8 8.90 -0.43 6.71
C GLY A 8 7.66 -1.32 6.95
N LYS A 9 7.38 -2.25 6.02
CA LYS A 9 6.23 -3.18 6.07
C LYS A 9 6.38 -4.11 7.29
N ARG A 10 5.69 -3.83 8.40
CA ARG A 10 5.44 -4.83 9.46
C ARG A 10 3.96 -5.16 9.46
N ARG A 11 3.60 -6.41 9.14
CA ARG A 11 2.28 -6.98 9.45
C ARG A 11 2.21 -7.02 10.99
N ILE A 12 1.50 -6.08 11.62
CA ILE A 12 1.16 -6.19 13.05
C ILE A 12 -0.29 -6.69 13.11
N PRO A 13 -0.53 -7.99 13.35
CA PRO A 13 -1.88 -8.46 13.63
C PRO A 13 -2.30 -7.88 14.99
N LEU A 14 -3.14 -6.85 14.97
CA LEU A 14 -3.83 -6.39 16.17
C LEU A 14 -5.20 -7.09 16.22
N PRO A 15 -5.57 -7.71 17.36
CA PRO A 15 -6.91 -8.27 17.52
C PRO A 15 -7.95 -7.15 17.33
N GLY A 16 -8.77 -7.27 16.28
CA GLY A 16 -9.90 -6.38 16.03
C GLY A 16 -9.65 -5.13 15.16
N ARG A 17 -8.50 -4.98 14.48
CA ARG A 17 -8.27 -3.85 13.55
C ARG A 17 -7.66 -4.30 12.23
N GLN A 18 -8.37 -4.11 11.12
CA GLN A 18 -7.81 -4.20 9.77
C GLN A 18 -7.36 -2.80 9.34
N GLN A 19 -6.08 -2.49 9.51
CA GLN A 19 -5.44 -1.33 8.88
C GLN A 19 -4.40 -1.85 7.90
N GLN A 20 -4.62 -1.60 6.61
CA GLN A 20 -3.67 -1.86 5.54
C GLN A 20 -3.21 -0.51 4.96
N LEU A 21 -1.99 -0.10 5.31
CA LEU A 21 -1.25 0.93 4.58
C LEU A 21 -0.20 0.20 3.74
N ILE A 22 -0.44 0.07 2.44
CA ILE A 22 0.62 -0.30 1.51
C ILE A 22 1.35 0.98 1.15
N ILE A 23 2.52 1.14 1.77
CA ILE A 23 3.45 2.21 1.49
C ILE A 23 4.60 1.57 0.72
N LEU A 24 4.88 2.15 -0.46
CA LEU A 24 5.97 1.81 -1.38
C LEU A 24 7.34 2.11 -0.73
N ARG A 25 7.70 1.41 0.34
CA ARG A 25 9.04 1.37 0.93
C ARG A 25 9.23 0.02 1.60
N ALA A 26 9.97 -0.88 0.96
CA ALA A 26 10.31 -2.16 1.56
C ALA A 26 11.59 -2.80 0.98
N GLN A 27 12.53 -2.02 0.41
CA GLN A 27 13.86 -2.59 0.14
C GLN A 27 14.89 -2.12 1.16
N THR A 28 14.89 -0.85 1.56
CA THR A 28 15.93 -0.33 2.50
C THR A 28 15.76 -0.79 3.94
N PHE A 29 14.54 -0.96 4.47
CA PHE A 29 14.37 -1.33 5.88
C PHE A 29 14.79 -2.78 6.16
N SER A 30 14.54 -3.73 5.25
CA SER A 30 14.99 -5.12 5.43
C SER A 30 16.49 -5.29 5.18
N GLN A 31 17.10 -4.45 4.32
CA GLN A 31 18.54 -4.51 4.06
C GLN A 31 19.40 -3.73 5.07
N GLN A 32 18.83 -2.76 5.80
CA GLN A 32 19.53 -2.00 6.83
C GLN A 32 19.23 -2.43 8.27
N GLN A 33 18.27 -3.33 8.48
CA GLN A 33 18.13 -3.99 9.78
C GLN A 33 19.24 -5.03 9.93
N PRO A 34 20.02 -5.01 11.03
CA PRO A 34 20.79 -6.17 11.43
C PRO A 34 19.84 -7.36 11.51
N PRO A 35 20.23 -8.57 11.06
CA PRO A 35 19.38 -9.75 11.18
C PRO A 35 18.93 -9.92 12.64
N GLU A 36 17.65 -9.70 12.91
CA GLU A 36 17.09 -9.84 14.25
C GLU A 36 17.01 -11.34 14.59
N THR A 37 17.87 -11.78 15.51
CA THR A 37 17.81 -13.12 16.09
C THR A 37 17.00 -13.03 17.38
N SER A 38 15.84 -13.68 17.43
CA SER A 38 15.11 -13.86 18.68
C SER A 38 15.85 -14.89 19.53
N VAL A 39 16.45 -14.45 20.63
CA VAL A 39 17.07 -15.33 21.62
C VAL A 39 16.03 -15.66 22.68
N ASP A 40 15.79 -16.95 22.90
CA ASP A 40 14.95 -17.41 24.01
C ASP A 40 15.65 -17.07 25.34
N ILE A 41 14.96 -16.31 26.20
CA ILE A 41 15.49 -15.85 27.49
C ILE A 41 15.78 -17.03 28.43
N GLU A 42 15.02 -18.14 28.33
CA GLU A 42 15.30 -19.33 29.14
C GLU A 42 16.62 -19.98 28.72
N GLN A 43 16.86 -20.11 27.41
CA GLN A 43 18.08 -20.70 26.85
C GLN A 43 19.33 -19.84 27.08
N ALA A 44 19.18 -18.52 27.23
CA ALA A 44 20.27 -17.60 27.58
C ALA A 44 20.66 -17.64 29.07
N SER A 45 19.80 -18.20 29.94
CA SER A 45 19.97 -18.19 31.39
C SER A 45 20.68 -19.42 31.97
N GLU A 46 20.83 -20.50 31.20
CA GLU A 46 21.41 -21.78 31.67
C GLU A 46 22.95 -21.82 31.67
N GLY A 47 23.62 -20.68 31.44
CA GLY A 47 25.08 -20.57 31.48
C GLY A 47 25.65 -20.48 32.89
N SER A 48 25.72 -21.58 33.64
CA SER A 48 26.83 -21.86 34.58
C SER A 48 26.64 -23.20 35.28
N SER A 49 27.23 -24.28 34.74
CA SER A 49 27.74 -25.43 35.48
C SER A 49 28.45 -26.39 34.52
N GLY A 50 29.74 -26.15 34.24
CA GLY A 50 30.53 -27.13 33.48
C GLY A 50 31.77 -26.53 32.83
N ASP A 51 32.90 -26.70 33.50
CA ASP A 51 34.24 -26.47 33.00
C ASP A 51 34.43 -27.21 31.64
N GLY A 52 34.77 -26.48 30.58
CA GLY A 52 34.83 -27.05 29.23
C GLY A 52 35.25 -26.03 28.18
N ASP A 53 36.55 -25.91 28.00
CA ASP A 53 37.23 -25.27 26.87
C ASP A 53 36.71 -25.86 25.54
N GLY A 54 36.21 -25.00 24.64
CA GLY A 54 35.94 -25.34 23.23
C GLY A 54 34.51 -25.08 22.72
N SER A 55 34.39 -24.03 21.91
CA SER A 55 33.40 -23.89 20.82
C SER A 55 31.90 -23.79 21.19
N TRP A 56 31.53 -22.75 21.96
CA TRP A 56 30.13 -22.30 22.04
C TRP A 56 29.62 -21.62 20.76
N GLU A 57 30.53 -21.26 19.83
CA GLU A 57 30.18 -20.50 18.63
C GLU A 57 29.66 -21.38 17.48
N GLU A 58 30.05 -22.66 17.37
CA GLU A 58 29.66 -23.49 16.22
C GLU A 58 28.18 -23.90 16.14
N PRO A 59 27.52 -24.39 17.21
CA PRO A 59 26.15 -24.91 17.09
C PRO A 59 25.12 -23.79 16.86
N ALA A 60 25.30 -22.64 17.51
CA ALA A 60 24.44 -21.48 17.32
C ALA A 60 24.58 -20.90 15.91
N VAL A 61 25.81 -20.83 15.38
CA VAL A 61 26.05 -20.34 14.01
C VAL A 61 25.56 -21.34 12.96
N HIS A 62 25.61 -22.64 13.24
CA HIS A 62 25.07 -23.66 12.34
C HIS A 62 23.53 -23.66 12.31
N GLN A 63 22.88 -23.45 13.46
CA GLN A 63 21.42 -23.26 13.53
C GLN A 63 20.98 -21.96 12.83
N LEU A 64 21.74 -20.87 12.98
CA LEU A 64 21.51 -19.62 12.24
C LEU A 64 21.61 -19.83 10.73
N ARG A 65 22.63 -20.54 10.24
CA ARG A 65 22.75 -20.87 8.80
C ARG A 65 21.59 -21.75 8.30
N SER A 66 21.18 -22.74 9.09
CA SER A 66 20.06 -23.62 8.73
C SER A 66 18.72 -22.89 8.70
N THR A 67 18.48 -21.96 9.63
CA THR A 67 17.25 -21.14 9.69
C THR A 67 17.21 -20.06 8.62
N MET A 68 18.36 -19.48 8.26
CA MET A 68 18.45 -18.57 7.10
C MET A 68 18.20 -19.31 5.77
N ALA A 69 18.57 -20.59 5.66
CA ALA A 69 18.32 -21.41 4.47
C ALA A 69 16.87 -21.89 4.33
N THR A 70 16.03 -21.77 5.37
CA THR A 70 14.62 -22.17 5.36
C THR A 70 13.64 -20.99 5.34
N GLN A 71 14.11 -19.75 5.23
CA GLN A 71 13.21 -18.63 5.00
C GLN A 71 12.51 -18.84 3.64
N PRO A 72 11.17 -18.97 3.61
CA PRO A 72 10.44 -19.01 2.35
C PRO A 72 10.74 -17.71 1.59
N GLU A 73 11.23 -17.83 0.36
CA GLU A 73 11.25 -16.68 -0.54
C GLU A 73 9.82 -16.10 -0.63
N PRO A 74 9.66 -14.77 -0.68
CA PRO A 74 8.34 -14.17 -0.85
C PRO A 74 7.66 -14.80 -2.07
N GLU A 75 6.39 -15.21 -1.90
CA GLU A 75 5.65 -15.94 -2.92
C GLU A 75 5.70 -15.21 -4.28
N PRO A 76 5.98 -15.91 -5.39
CA PRO A 76 6.22 -15.30 -6.70
C PRO A 76 5.02 -14.48 -7.22
N GLU A 77 3.81 -14.75 -6.75
CA GLU A 77 2.58 -14.08 -7.21
C GLU A 77 2.52 -12.60 -6.76
N GLU A 78 2.89 -12.27 -5.52
CA GLU A 78 2.87 -10.88 -5.03
C GLU A 78 3.86 -9.98 -5.81
N ASP A 79 5.04 -10.52 -6.14
CA ASP A 79 6.05 -9.82 -6.91
C ASP A 79 5.63 -9.60 -8.37
N THR A 80 4.89 -10.56 -8.94
CA THR A 80 4.34 -10.40 -10.30
C THR A 80 3.28 -9.29 -10.37
N LEU A 81 2.29 -9.29 -9.46
CA LEU A 81 1.21 -8.29 -9.49
C LEU A 81 1.74 -6.87 -9.23
N ARG A 82 2.71 -6.74 -8.31
CA ARG A 82 3.43 -5.48 -8.08
C ARG A 82 4.09 -4.96 -9.35
N SER A 83 4.79 -5.83 -10.09
CA SER A 83 5.49 -5.45 -11.32
C SER A 83 4.51 -4.96 -12.40
N VAL A 84 3.33 -5.58 -12.49
CA VAL A 84 2.25 -5.18 -13.41
C VAL A 84 1.71 -3.79 -13.03
N VAL A 85 1.42 -3.55 -11.75
CA VAL A 85 0.96 -2.24 -11.25
C VAL A 85 1.98 -1.14 -11.58
N ILE A 86 3.27 -1.41 -11.34
CA ILE A 86 4.35 -0.45 -11.64
C ILE A 86 4.40 -0.13 -13.13
N THR A 87 4.35 -1.17 -13.98
CA THR A 87 4.40 -1.01 -15.44
C THR A 87 3.22 -0.20 -15.94
N GLU A 88 2.00 -0.53 -15.51
CA GLU A 88 0.78 0.18 -15.89
C GLU A 88 0.78 1.65 -15.40
N LEU A 89 1.32 1.92 -14.20
CA LEU A 89 1.45 3.29 -13.70
C LEU A 89 2.46 4.10 -14.52
N MET A 90 3.59 3.51 -14.91
CA MET A 90 4.57 4.15 -15.78
C MET A 90 3.96 4.49 -17.15
N SER A 91 3.30 3.52 -17.80
CA SER A 91 2.61 3.75 -19.07
C SER A 91 1.51 4.82 -18.96
N TYR A 92 0.78 4.86 -17.84
CA TYR A 92 -0.20 5.92 -17.57
C TYR A 92 0.45 7.31 -17.47
N LEU A 93 1.58 7.44 -16.77
CA LEU A 93 2.28 8.72 -16.65
C LEU A 93 2.83 9.19 -18.00
N GLU A 94 3.37 8.29 -18.81
CA GLU A 94 3.81 8.57 -20.18
C GLU A 94 2.66 9.03 -21.06
N GLN A 95 1.52 8.32 -21.05
CA GLN A 95 0.32 8.70 -21.80
C GLN A 95 -0.21 10.09 -21.39
N LYS A 96 -0.03 10.48 -20.13
CA LYS A 96 -0.39 11.81 -19.60
C LYS A 96 0.72 12.86 -19.78
N GLN A 97 1.81 12.51 -20.47
CA GLN A 97 2.96 13.38 -20.72
C GLN A 97 3.58 13.93 -19.42
N GLN A 98 3.62 13.10 -18.37
CA GLN A 98 4.19 13.43 -17.06
C GLN A 98 5.54 12.72 -16.87
N SER A 99 6.50 13.02 -17.74
CA SER A 99 7.83 12.39 -17.69
C SER A 99 8.55 12.65 -16.37
N ASP A 100 8.43 13.86 -15.82
CA ASP A 100 9.02 14.19 -14.52
C ASP A 100 8.41 13.40 -13.36
N CYS A 101 7.11 13.09 -13.39
CA CYS A 101 6.48 12.17 -12.45
C CYS A 101 6.97 10.73 -12.63
N ALA A 102 7.22 10.29 -13.88
CA ALA A 102 7.74 8.95 -14.17
C ALA A 102 9.20 8.80 -13.70
N ASP A 103 10.03 9.82 -13.91
CA ASP A 103 11.40 9.90 -13.40
C ASP A 103 11.42 9.89 -11.88
N TYR A 104 10.58 10.75 -11.26
CA TYR A 104 10.40 10.77 -9.82
C TYR A 104 10.00 9.39 -9.28
N PHE A 105 9.02 8.74 -9.90
CA PHE A 105 8.56 7.42 -9.47
C PHE A 105 9.65 6.35 -9.62
N SER A 106 10.39 6.35 -10.72
CA SER A 106 11.52 5.44 -10.95
C SER A 106 12.60 5.58 -9.88
N LEU A 107 12.93 6.81 -9.47
CA LEU A 107 13.87 7.08 -8.38
C LEU A 107 13.32 6.65 -7.02
N ARG A 108 12.01 6.83 -6.80
CA ARG A 108 11.33 6.34 -5.59
C ARG A 108 11.29 4.83 -5.49
N LEU A 109 11.19 4.11 -6.61
CA LEU A 109 11.27 2.65 -6.64
C LEU A 109 12.66 2.12 -6.27
N LYS A 110 13.71 2.92 -6.50
CA LYS A 110 15.09 2.63 -6.06
C LYS A 110 15.35 2.99 -4.59
N ASP A 111 14.29 3.32 -3.84
CA ASP A 111 14.37 3.74 -2.43
C ASP A 111 15.24 4.98 -2.16
N LEU A 112 15.45 5.85 -3.15
CA LEU A 112 16.21 7.08 -2.95
C LEU A 112 15.48 8.05 -2.01
N SER A 113 16.25 8.70 -1.13
CA SER A 113 15.78 9.72 -0.22
C SER A 113 15.33 10.97 -0.97
N THR A 114 14.55 11.81 -0.30
CA THR A 114 14.07 13.06 -0.88
C THR A 114 15.21 13.97 -1.34
N GLN A 115 16.29 14.04 -0.56
CA GLN A 115 17.46 14.87 -0.86
C GLN A 115 18.26 14.34 -2.06
N GLU A 116 18.39 13.01 -2.17
CA GLU A 116 19.03 12.38 -3.33
C GLU A 116 18.23 12.63 -4.60
N ILE A 117 16.91 12.51 -4.53
CA ILE A 117 16.02 12.80 -5.67
C ILE A 117 16.10 14.27 -6.08
N GLU A 118 16.12 15.20 -5.13
CA GLU A 118 16.31 16.63 -5.42
C GLU A 118 17.63 16.88 -6.16
N THR A 119 18.69 16.23 -5.72
CA THR A 119 20.02 16.37 -6.32
C THR A 119 20.05 15.78 -7.73
N ILE A 120 19.52 14.57 -7.93
CA ILE A 120 19.51 13.89 -9.22
C ILE A 120 18.64 14.64 -10.25
N LEU A 121 17.47 15.13 -9.83
CA LEU A 121 16.54 15.84 -10.70
C LEU A 121 16.84 17.36 -10.78
N ASN A 122 17.87 17.85 -10.08
CA ASN A 122 18.21 19.26 -9.96
C ASN A 122 17.02 20.14 -9.55
N LEU A 123 16.26 19.72 -8.54
CA LEU A 123 15.06 20.39 -8.06
C LEU A 123 15.35 21.25 -6.84
N THR A 124 14.78 22.45 -6.81
CA THR A 124 14.63 23.21 -5.56
C THR A 124 13.57 22.57 -4.66
N PRO A 125 13.58 22.80 -3.34
CA PRO A 125 12.56 22.29 -2.43
C PRO A 125 11.12 22.62 -2.86
N ARG A 126 10.91 23.81 -3.43
CA ARG A 126 9.60 24.24 -3.95
C ARG A 126 9.18 23.44 -5.18
N GLN A 127 10.10 23.18 -6.11
CA GLN A 127 9.81 22.37 -7.31
C GLN A 127 9.55 20.91 -6.93
N ARG A 128 10.31 20.37 -5.97
CA ARG A 128 10.06 19.05 -5.39
C ARG A 128 8.63 18.97 -4.83
N ASP A 129 8.21 19.94 -4.03
CA ASP A 129 6.87 19.92 -3.43
C ASP A 129 5.77 19.93 -4.51
N TYR A 130 5.94 20.75 -5.55
CA TYR A 130 5.03 20.75 -6.70
C TYR A 130 5.02 19.41 -7.44
N LEU A 131 6.18 18.81 -7.68
CA LEU A 131 6.32 17.50 -8.32
C LEU A 131 5.64 16.40 -7.49
N GLN A 132 5.80 16.41 -6.16
CA GLN A 132 5.15 15.47 -5.26
C GLN A 132 3.63 15.62 -5.25
N GLN A 133 3.12 16.85 -5.24
CA GLN A 133 1.67 17.12 -5.32
C GLN A 133 1.10 16.61 -6.65
N ARG A 134 1.79 16.88 -7.76
CA ARG A 134 1.38 16.42 -9.08
C ARG A 134 1.44 14.90 -9.21
N PHE A 135 2.50 14.28 -8.71
CA PHE A 135 2.61 12.83 -8.66
C PHE A 135 1.48 12.21 -7.82
N LYS A 136 1.19 12.77 -6.63
CA LYS A 136 0.07 12.35 -5.79
C LYS A 136 -1.27 12.42 -6.53
N TYR A 137 -1.52 13.51 -7.26
CA TYR A 137 -2.71 13.66 -8.08
C TYR A 137 -2.84 12.53 -9.11
N HIS A 138 -1.75 12.26 -9.85
CA HIS A 138 -1.75 11.19 -10.86
C HIS A 138 -1.93 9.81 -10.25
N LEU A 139 -1.30 9.55 -9.10
CA LEU A 139 -1.41 8.29 -8.38
C LEU A 139 -2.85 8.02 -7.91
N ILE A 140 -3.53 9.01 -7.33
CA ILE A 140 -4.92 8.87 -6.90
C ILE A 140 -5.83 8.60 -8.11
N ARG A 141 -5.65 9.35 -9.21
CA ARG A 141 -6.43 9.10 -10.44
C ARG A 141 -6.16 7.72 -11.03
N PHE A 142 -4.91 7.27 -11.02
CA PHE A 142 -4.58 5.93 -11.49
C PHE A 142 -5.30 4.86 -10.66
N ALA A 143 -5.18 4.97 -9.33
CA ALA A 143 -5.72 4.01 -8.38
C ALA A 143 -7.26 4.00 -8.29
N LEU A 144 -7.94 5.11 -8.57
CA LEU A 144 -9.40 5.21 -8.37
C LEU A 144 -10.21 5.37 -9.68
N LEU A 145 -9.59 5.76 -10.80
CA LEU A 145 -10.28 5.97 -12.08
C LEU A 145 -9.80 5.04 -13.20
N HIS A 146 -8.49 4.87 -13.36
CA HIS A 146 -7.94 4.23 -14.56
C HIS A 146 -7.74 2.73 -14.42
N ARG A 147 -7.04 2.29 -13.37
CA ARG A 147 -6.69 0.87 -13.12
C ARG A 147 -7.10 0.47 -11.71
N TRP A 148 -8.30 0.85 -11.32
CA TRP A 148 -8.73 0.68 -9.94
C TRP A 148 -8.79 -0.80 -9.54
N GLU A 149 -9.33 -1.69 -10.39
CA GLU A 149 -9.37 -3.14 -10.11
C GLU A 149 -7.99 -3.70 -9.82
N LEU A 150 -7.05 -3.49 -10.74
CA LEU A 150 -5.66 -3.94 -10.61
C LEU A 150 -5.01 -3.43 -9.31
N VAL A 151 -5.17 -2.14 -9.02
CA VAL A 151 -4.59 -1.55 -7.81
C VAL A 151 -5.27 -2.11 -6.57
N HIS A 152 -6.59 -2.26 -6.56
CA HIS A 152 -7.32 -2.74 -5.40
C HIS A 152 -7.10 -4.23 -5.15
N GLU A 153 -6.94 -5.03 -6.20
CA GLU A 153 -6.50 -6.43 -6.10
C GLU A 153 -5.11 -6.51 -5.46
N TRP A 154 -4.15 -5.74 -5.97
CA TRP A 154 -2.81 -5.65 -5.38
C TRP A 154 -2.81 -5.16 -3.93
N LEU A 155 -3.78 -4.32 -3.57
CA LEU A 155 -3.95 -3.82 -2.20
C LEU A 155 -4.77 -4.76 -1.30
N GLU A 156 -5.22 -5.92 -1.79
CA GLU A 156 -6.20 -6.80 -1.12
C GLU A 156 -7.51 -6.09 -0.73
N ALA A 157 -7.80 -4.96 -1.38
CA ALA A 157 -8.94 -4.08 -1.18
C ALA A 157 -9.94 -4.15 -2.33
N SER A 158 -10.06 -5.33 -2.95
CA SER A 158 -11.02 -5.62 -4.03
C SER A 158 -12.48 -5.46 -3.58
N LEU A 159 -13.42 -5.50 -4.54
CA LEU A 159 -14.86 -5.51 -4.22
C LEU A 159 -15.28 -6.73 -3.40
N GLN A 160 -14.61 -7.88 -3.62
CA GLN A 160 -14.87 -9.14 -2.93
C GLN A 160 -14.43 -9.08 -1.46
N THR A 161 -13.46 -8.22 -1.15
CA THR A 161 -12.96 -7.97 0.22
C THR A 161 -13.51 -6.67 0.81
N ASN A 162 -14.75 -6.28 0.43
CA ASN A 162 -15.43 -5.09 0.96
C ASN A 162 -14.62 -3.80 0.80
N LEU A 163 -13.88 -3.66 -0.31
CA LEU A 163 -12.97 -2.54 -0.56
C LEU A 163 -11.88 -2.37 0.52
N GLY A 164 -11.51 -3.47 1.21
CA GLY A 164 -10.56 -3.48 2.32
C GLY A 164 -11.10 -2.87 3.61
N LEU A 165 -12.42 -2.73 3.74
CA LEU A 165 -13.09 -2.29 4.98
C LEU A 165 -13.41 -3.49 5.87
N THR A 166 -13.37 -3.29 7.19
CA THR A 166 -13.89 -4.31 8.12
C THR A 166 -15.39 -4.49 7.92
N PRO A 167 -15.99 -5.64 8.32
CA PRO A 167 -17.43 -5.85 8.19
C PRO A 167 -18.28 -4.73 8.82
N GLN A 168 -17.88 -4.22 9.99
CA GLN A 168 -18.58 -3.11 10.65
C GLN A 168 -18.45 -1.79 9.88
N GLN A 169 -17.24 -1.49 9.36
CA GLN A 169 -17.02 -0.30 8.54
C GLN A 169 -17.80 -0.41 7.22
N TRP A 170 -17.84 -1.59 6.62
CA TRP A 170 -18.59 -1.87 5.39
C TRP A 170 -20.09 -1.65 5.57
N GLU A 171 -20.68 -2.17 6.66
CA GLU A 171 -22.10 -1.96 6.97
C GLU A 171 -22.42 -0.49 7.22
N ALA A 172 -21.59 0.20 8.02
CA ALA A 172 -21.75 1.64 8.27
C ALA A 172 -21.59 2.46 6.98
N TYR A 173 -20.65 2.08 6.12
CA TYR A 173 -20.41 2.75 4.85
C TYR A 173 -21.58 2.55 3.86
N THR A 174 -21.98 1.30 3.62
CA THR A 174 -23.06 0.96 2.68
C THR A 174 -24.41 1.51 3.13
N SER A 175 -24.68 1.60 4.43
CA SER A 175 -25.88 2.25 4.97
C SER A 175 -25.92 3.76 4.75
N GLN A 176 -24.79 4.43 4.54
CA GLN A 176 -24.73 5.87 4.22
C GLN A 176 -24.84 6.18 2.72
N LEU A 177 -24.65 5.17 1.85
CA LEU A 177 -24.77 5.34 0.41
C LEU A 177 -26.22 5.66 0.01
N ASP A 178 -26.37 6.58 -0.96
CA ASP A 178 -27.67 6.84 -1.58
C ASP A 178 -28.15 5.63 -2.40
N GLU A 179 -29.45 5.56 -2.70
CA GLU A 179 -30.06 4.42 -3.41
C GLU A 179 -29.38 4.13 -4.77
N LYS A 180 -28.94 5.18 -5.48
CA LYS A 180 -28.26 5.02 -6.77
C LYS A 180 -26.83 4.53 -6.60
N GLN A 181 -26.13 4.95 -5.55
CA GLN A 181 -24.79 4.48 -5.20
C GLN A 181 -24.83 3.02 -4.76
N ARG A 182 -25.80 2.62 -3.94
CA ARG A 182 -26.01 1.21 -3.57
C ARG A 182 -26.30 0.35 -4.80
N SER A 183 -27.24 0.79 -5.65
CA SER A 183 -27.55 0.08 -6.89
C SER A 183 -26.32 -0.06 -7.81
N LEU A 184 -25.50 0.98 -7.91
CA LEU A 184 -24.24 0.93 -8.66
C LEU A 184 -23.25 -0.07 -8.03
N LEU A 185 -23.10 -0.06 -6.71
CA LEU A 185 -22.23 -0.97 -5.98
C LEU A 185 -22.66 -2.42 -6.17
N ASP A 186 -23.95 -2.72 -6.01
CA ASP A 186 -24.49 -4.07 -6.17
C ASP A 186 -24.28 -4.60 -7.58
N LEU A 187 -24.52 -3.77 -8.60
CA LEU A 187 -24.30 -4.16 -10.00
C LEU A 187 -22.82 -4.39 -10.31
N LYS A 188 -21.92 -3.61 -9.71
CA LYS A 188 -20.46 -3.83 -9.81
C LYS A 188 -20.02 -5.11 -9.12
N GLN A 189 -20.56 -5.42 -7.93
CA GLN A 189 -20.29 -6.67 -7.23
C GLN A 189 -20.80 -7.91 -8.00
N GLN A 190 -21.88 -7.76 -8.77
CA GLN A 190 -22.37 -8.80 -9.69
C GLN A 190 -21.52 -8.94 -10.96
N GLY A 191 -20.46 -8.14 -11.13
CA GLY A 191 -19.59 -8.19 -12.31
C GLY A 191 -20.25 -7.68 -13.59
N GLN A 192 -21.28 -6.82 -13.49
CA GLN A 192 -21.91 -6.25 -14.68
C GLN A 192 -20.97 -5.23 -15.35
N PRO A 193 -20.91 -5.19 -16.70
CA PRO A 193 -20.08 -4.22 -17.41
C PRO A 193 -20.66 -2.81 -17.32
N ASP A 194 -19.79 -1.80 -17.27
CA ASP A 194 -20.15 -0.38 -17.04
C ASP A 194 -21.22 0.12 -18.00
N GLU A 195 -21.15 -0.27 -19.28
CA GLU A 195 -22.13 0.11 -20.29
C GLU A 195 -23.55 -0.37 -19.95
N LYS A 196 -23.66 -1.59 -19.40
CA LYS A 196 -24.93 -2.17 -18.97
C LYS A 196 -25.42 -1.49 -17.70
N ILE A 197 -24.53 -1.27 -16.73
CA ILE A 197 -24.86 -0.55 -15.49
C ILE A 197 -25.38 0.86 -15.79
N ALA A 198 -24.70 1.60 -16.67
CA ALA A 198 -25.10 2.94 -17.06
C ALA A 198 -26.47 2.98 -17.73
N LYS A 199 -26.78 2.01 -18.60
CA LYS A 199 -28.12 1.87 -19.18
C LYS A 199 -29.17 1.57 -18.11
N THR A 200 -28.90 0.63 -17.21
CA THR A 200 -29.82 0.25 -16.11
C THR A 200 -30.12 1.43 -15.18
N LEU A 201 -29.11 2.25 -14.85
CA LEU A 201 -29.24 3.38 -13.93
C LEU A 201 -29.61 4.70 -14.63
N GLY A 202 -29.73 4.71 -15.96
CA GLY A 202 -30.00 5.92 -16.75
C GLY A 202 -28.91 6.99 -16.63
N LEU A 203 -27.64 6.57 -16.54
CA LEU A 203 -26.49 7.44 -16.36
C LEU A 203 -25.65 7.53 -17.64
N SER A 204 -25.01 8.67 -17.89
CA SER A 204 -23.92 8.72 -18.87
C SER A 204 -22.66 8.04 -18.32
N MET A 205 -21.73 7.65 -19.19
CA MET A 205 -20.49 7.02 -18.74
C MET A 205 -19.65 7.90 -17.82
N ALA A 206 -19.59 9.21 -18.11
CA ALA A 206 -18.93 10.15 -17.24
C ALA A 206 -19.60 10.26 -15.86
N GLN A 207 -20.92 10.19 -15.79
CA GLN A 207 -21.65 10.21 -14.52
C GLN A 207 -21.44 8.93 -13.72
N LEU A 208 -21.44 7.76 -14.38
CA LEU A 208 -21.14 6.48 -13.74
C LEU A 208 -19.73 6.48 -13.16
N GLN A 209 -18.72 6.86 -13.96
CA GLN A 209 -17.33 6.94 -13.51
C GLN A 209 -17.18 7.91 -12.33
N LYS A 210 -17.81 9.09 -12.39
CA LYS A 210 -17.77 10.08 -11.30
C LYS A 210 -18.41 9.54 -10.01
N ARG A 211 -19.52 8.81 -10.11
CA ARG A 211 -20.18 8.20 -8.94
C ARG A 211 -19.34 7.06 -8.38
N TRP A 212 -18.79 6.22 -9.25
CA TRP A 212 -17.93 5.10 -8.87
C TRP A 212 -16.67 5.58 -8.17
N PHE A 213 -16.02 6.62 -8.72
CA PHE A 213 -14.88 7.28 -8.09
C PHE A 213 -15.18 7.71 -6.66
N LYS A 214 -16.33 8.37 -6.42
CA LYS A 214 -16.73 8.81 -5.09
C LYS A 214 -16.93 7.64 -4.12
N ILE A 215 -17.48 6.52 -4.60
CA ILE A 215 -17.63 5.31 -3.78
C ILE A 215 -16.25 4.82 -3.34
N LEU A 216 -15.33 4.63 -4.29
CA LEU A 216 -13.97 4.17 -3.98
C LEU A 216 -13.19 5.16 -3.12
N GLU A 217 -13.34 6.47 -3.37
CA GLU A 217 -12.70 7.55 -2.60
C GLU A 217 -13.16 7.52 -1.14
N GLN A 218 -14.47 7.39 -0.88
CA GLN A 218 -14.99 7.28 0.49
C GLN A 218 -14.50 6.02 1.20
N ALA A 219 -14.48 4.87 0.51
CA ALA A 219 -13.93 3.63 1.09
C ALA A 219 -12.43 3.78 1.42
N TRP A 220 -11.67 4.41 0.51
CA TRP A 220 -10.26 4.74 0.73
C TRP A 220 -10.07 5.69 1.92
N GLU A 221 -10.90 6.72 2.05
CA GLU A 221 -10.87 7.64 3.18
C GLU A 221 -11.16 6.92 4.49
N ILE A 222 -12.19 6.07 4.56
CA ILE A 222 -12.52 5.31 5.78
C ILE A 222 -11.33 4.44 6.20
N ARG A 223 -10.72 3.71 5.26
CA ARG A 223 -9.54 2.87 5.52
C ARG A 223 -8.34 3.67 6.04
N ASN A 224 -8.14 4.89 5.55
CA ASN A 224 -6.98 5.73 5.87
C ASN A 224 -7.26 6.81 6.93
N SER A 225 -8.50 7.00 7.35
CA SER A 225 -8.93 8.05 8.29
C SER A 225 -8.31 7.91 9.68
N LEU A 226 -8.09 6.67 10.15
CA LEU A 226 -7.45 6.39 11.44
C LEU A 226 -5.93 6.65 11.44
N VAL A 227 -5.33 6.80 10.26
CA VAL A 227 -3.89 7.02 10.08
C VAL A 227 -3.55 8.52 10.16
N SER A 228 -4.52 9.37 9.85
CA SER A 228 -4.35 10.82 9.90
C SER A 228 -4.94 11.32 11.19
N GLY A 229 -4.11 11.55 12.22
CA GLY A 229 -4.47 12.32 13.42
C GLY A 229 -4.79 13.80 13.12
N SER A 230 -5.49 14.07 12.03
CA SER A 230 -6.05 15.36 11.66
C SER A 230 -7.55 15.29 11.92
N GLY A 231 -7.96 15.82 13.06
CA GLY A 231 -9.35 16.13 13.34
C GLY A 231 -9.96 16.94 12.20
N ALA A 232 -11.27 16.76 12.02
CA ALA A 232 -12.10 17.49 11.09
C ALA A 232 -11.73 18.98 11.05
N SER A 233 -11.21 19.43 9.91
CA SER A 233 -11.27 20.85 9.56
C SER A 233 -12.68 21.11 9.05
N THR A 234 -13.59 21.42 9.96
CA THR A 234 -14.84 22.13 9.65
C THR A 234 -14.46 23.43 8.96
N HIS A 235 -14.79 23.53 7.67
CA HIS A 235 -14.87 24.83 7.01
C HIS A 235 -16.35 25.22 7.00
N GLU A 236 -16.70 26.16 7.87
CA GLU A 236 -17.78 27.12 7.62
C GLU A 236 -17.45 27.97 6.37
#